data_AF-A0A3M2DUF5-F1
#
_entry.id   AF-A0A3M2DUF5-F1
#
_cell.length_a   1.000
_cell.length_b   1.000
_cell.length_c   1.000
_cell.angle_alpha   90.00
_cell.angle_beta   90.00
_cell.angle_gamma   90.00
#
_symmetry.space_group_name_H-M   'P 1'
#
loop_
_entity.id
_entity.type
_entity.pdbx_description
1 polymer ?
#
loop_
_entity_poly.entity_id
_entity_poly.type
_entity_poly.pdbx_seq_one_letter_code
_entity_poly.pdbx_strand_id
1 'polypeptide(L)'
;MPIVTGGTTARVRRLARATAPWLVAAAILAAVAASVDRAALASALAAAPIAALLGLMAAAVAALVAADVFALWVAVRAALPATPLSPRAVLAARAPSYLLALLNYGAGAGGFVYLLRRRHGIPVVDGIGAVGLATGAFLLVLAAPVGIGLAGGAVPEAAGLRWLVAAIGAGGAIAAVALWWRPAWLADRALLRPMFDAGLLGTARAAAARVPYVAGLLALHWAALRLFGVRVAWPDALARLPVIFLLAAVPISPAGLGTTQAASVVLLAEFAPGATADARAATVLAYSLSTQVVGMALWASVGLLGLRALDRRT
;
A
#
# COMPACT_ATOMS: atom_id res chain seq x y z
N MET A 1 15.64 14.77 -47.78
CA MET A 1 15.79 15.09 -46.34
C MET A 1 14.49 14.76 -45.63
N PRO A 2 14.43 13.79 -44.70
CA PRO A 2 13.25 13.61 -43.87
C PRO A 2 13.29 14.56 -42.67
N ILE A 3 12.16 15.25 -42.47
CA ILE A 3 11.94 16.21 -41.39
C ILE A 3 11.73 15.45 -40.09
N VAL A 4 12.61 15.67 -39.11
CA VAL A 4 12.49 15.20 -37.72
C VAL A 4 11.52 16.11 -36.97
N THR A 5 10.22 15.79 -36.95
CA THR A 5 9.20 16.55 -36.18
C THR A 5 8.47 15.73 -35.12
N GLY A 6 8.92 14.50 -34.82
CA GLY A 6 8.26 13.61 -33.84
C GLY A 6 8.67 13.75 -32.36
N GLY A 7 9.72 14.53 -32.04
CA GLY A 7 10.34 14.51 -30.71
C GLY A 7 9.57 15.26 -29.61
N THR A 8 8.98 16.41 -29.94
CA THR A 8 8.41 17.33 -28.95
C THR A 8 7.07 16.85 -28.42
N THR A 9 6.18 16.37 -29.29
CA THR A 9 4.86 15.82 -28.92
C THR A 9 4.98 14.53 -28.11
N ALA A 10 5.94 13.67 -28.43
CA ALA A 10 6.23 12.47 -27.64
C ALA A 10 6.77 12.81 -26.24
N ARG A 11 7.64 13.82 -26.13
CA ARG A 11 8.20 14.30 -24.86
C ARG A 11 7.14 14.96 -23.97
N VAL A 12 6.30 15.83 -24.54
CA VAL A 12 5.17 16.48 -23.85
C VAL A 12 4.16 15.43 -23.37
N ARG A 13 3.80 14.45 -24.22
CA ARG A 13 2.89 13.36 -23.83
C ARG A 13 3.47 12.50 -22.70
N ARG A 14 4.78 12.22 -22.73
CA ARG A 14 5.48 11.48 -21.67
C ARG A 14 5.51 12.26 -20.36
N LEU A 15 5.79 13.56 -20.43
CA LEU A 15 5.81 14.43 -19.26
C LEU A 15 4.42 14.57 -18.65
N ALA A 16 3.39 14.81 -19.48
CA ALA A 16 2.00 14.91 -19.05
C ALA A 16 1.51 13.61 -18.36
N ARG A 17 1.85 12.43 -18.92
CA ARG A 17 1.53 11.15 -18.27
C ARG A 17 2.28 10.94 -16.95
N ALA A 18 3.49 11.47 -16.81
CA ALA A 18 4.28 11.35 -15.60
C ALA A 18 3.82 12.33 -14.51
N THR A 19 3.35 13.53 -14.87
CA THR A 19 2.94 14.58 -13.92
C THR A 19 1.46 14.56 -13.59
N ALA A 20 0.59 14.02 -14.47
CA ALA A 20 -0.86 14.00 -14.24
C ALA A 20 -1.27 13.38 -12.89
N PRO A 21 -0.73 12.22 -12.44
CA PRO A 21 -1.09 11.67 -11.13
C PRO A 21 -0.69 12.59 -9.96
N TRP A 22 0.41 13.33 -10.08
CA TRP A 22 0.85 14.29 -9.07
C TRP A 22 -0.04 15.53 -9.05
N LEU A 23 -0.50 16.01 -10.22
CA LEU A 23 -1.46 17.11 -10.30
C LEU A 23 -2.81 16.71 -9.70
N VAL A 24 -3.29 15.49 -9.98
CA VAL A 24 -4.51 14.95 -9.35
C VAL A 24 -4.35 14.86 -7.84
N ALA A 25 -3.22 14.32 -7.35
CA ALA A 25 -2.93 14.26 -5.92
C ALA A 25 -2.91 15.65 -5.27
N ALA A 26 -2.24 16.62 -5.90
CA ALA A 26 -2.19 18.00 -5.43
C ALA A 26 -3.55 18.67 -5.44
N ALA A 27 -4.37 18.44 -6.47
CA ALA A 27 -5.73 18.97 -6.57
C ALA A 27 -6.66 18.39 -5.49
N ILE A 28 -6.63 17.07 -5.27
CA ILE A 28 -7.41 16.43 -4.21
C ILE A 28 -6.95 16.94 -2.84
N LEU A 29 -5.63 17.00 -2.61
CA LEU A 29 -5.10 17.49 -1.34
C LEU A 29 -5.47 18.97 -1.10
N ALA A 30 -5.39 19.81 -2.13
CA ALA A 30 -5.82 21.21 -2.05
C ALA A 30 -7.33 21.32 -1.78
N ALA A 31 -8.15 20.48 -2.40
CA ALA A 31 -9.59 20.44 -2.16
C ALA A 31 -9.92 20.01 -0.71
N VAL A 32 -9.24 18.99 -0.19
CA VAL A 32 -9.40 18.53 1.21
C VAL A 32 -8.90 19.59 2.20
N ALA A 33 -7.79 20.26 1.90
CA ALA A 33 -7.29 21.35 2.74
C ALA A 33 -8.21 22.58 2.69
N ALA A 34 -8.87 22.83 1.55
CA ALA A 34 -9.83 23.92 1.40
C ALA A 34 -11.19 23.61 2.05
N SER A 35 -11.53 22.34 2.26
CA SER A 35 -12.76 21.93 2.95
C SER A 35 -12.66 22.00 4.48
N VAL A 36 -11.55 22.50 5.02
CA VAL A 36 -11.29 22.59 6.46
C VAL A 36 -10.84 24.01 6.80
N ASP A 37 -11.23 24.50 7.98
CA ASP A 37 -10.76 25.79 8.48
C ASP A 37 -9.23 25.81 8.60
N ARG A 38 -8.59 26.80 7.96
CA ARG A 38 -7.13 26.89 7.86
C ARG A 38 -6.47 27.15 9.20
N ALA A 39 -7.11 27.94 10.07
CA ALA A 39 -6.58 28.26 11.38
C ALA A 39 -6.64 27.03 12.29
N ALA A 40 -7.74 26.28 12.24
CA ALA A 40 -7.88 25.00 12.93
C ALA A 40 -6.86 23.97 12.45
N LEU A 41 -6.64 23.85 11.14
CA LEU A 41 -5.63 22.95 10.59
C LEU A 41 -4.21 23.36 10.99
N ALA A 42 -3.87 24.65 10.92
CA ALA A 42 -2.58 25.15 11.34
C ALA A 42 -2.33 24.89 12.84
N SER A 43 -3.34 25.10 13.68
CA SER A 43 -3.30 24.79 15.10
C SER A 43 -3.11 23.30 15.37
N ALA A 44 -3.87 22.43 14.67
CA ALA A 44 -3.76 20.99 14.81
C ALA A 44 -2.39 20.45 14.35
N LEU A 45 -1.81 21.02 13.30
CA LEU A 45 -0.45 20.70 12.84
C LEU A 45 0.61 21.19 13.82
N ALA A 46 0.45 22.39 14.40
CA ALA A 46 1.37 22.92 15.40
C ALA A 46 1.34 22.11 16.71
N ALA A 47 0.17 21.58 17.08
CA ALA A 47 -0.02 20.71 18.22
C ALA A 47 0.29 19.23 17.94
N ALA A 48 0.69 18.88 16.71
CA ALA A 48 0.93 17.49 16.33
C ALA A 48 2.08 16.89 17.17
N PRO A 49 1.88 15.72 17.79
CA PRO A 49 2.90 15.09 18.65
C PRO A 49 3.97 14.36 17.80
N ILE A 50 4.69 15.10 16.96
CA ILE A 50 5.61 14.56 15.95
C ILE A 50 6.69 13.66 16.56
N ALA A 51 7.25 14.03 17.72
CA ALA A 51 8.26 13.21 18.39
C ALA A 51 7.72 11.85 18.84
N ALA A 52 6.54 11.82 19.48
CA ALA A 52 5.89 10.59 19.91
C ALA A 52 5.45 9.75 18.69
N LEU A 53 4.95 10.41 17.65
CA LEU A 53 4.58 9.75 16.39
C LEU A 53 5.79 9.11 15.71
N LEU A 54 6.91 9.83 15.62
CA LEU A 54 8.16 9.32 15.07
C LEU A 54 8.66 8.12 15.88
N GLY A 55 8.67 8.20 17.21
CA GLY A 55 9.07 7.10 18.07
C GLY A 55 8.21 5.85 17.86
N LEU A 56 6.88 6.02 17.84
CA LEU A 56 5.92 4.94 17.60
C LEU A 56 6.13 4.30 16.21
N MET A 57 6.20 5.13 15.16
CA MET A 57 6.36 4.64 13.79
C MET A 57 7.73 4.02 13.56
N ALA A 58 8.80 4.59 14.11
CA ALA A 58 10.15 4.03 13.99
C ALA A 58 10.25 2.65 14.66
N ALA A 59 9.66 2.48 15.85
CA ALA A 59 9.59 1.19 16.53
C ALA A 59 8.78 0.17 15.70
N ALA A 60 7.64 0.58 15.14
CA ALA A 60 6.79 -0.30 14.34
C ALA A 60 7.38 -0.66 12.98
N VAL A 61 8.16 0.24 12.34
CA VAL A 61 8.70 0.03 10.99
C VAL A 61 9.60 -1.20 10.92
N ALA A 62 10.41 -1.49 11.95
CA ALA A 62 11.23 -2.70 11.96
C ALA A 62 10.37 -3.97 11.92
N ALA A 63 9.31 -4.03 12.73
CA ALA A 63 8.37 -5.15 12.74
C ALA A 63 7.58 -5.24 11.42
N LEU A 64 7.15 -4.12 10.86
CA LEU A 64 6.45 -4.07 9.57
C LEU A 64 7.34 -4.50 8.41
N VAL A 65 8.60 -4.09 8.37
CA VAL A 65 9.56 -4.55 7.36
C VAL A 65 9.78 -6.05 7.48
N ALA A 66 9.96 -6.57 8.70
CA ALA A 66 10.11 -8.01 8.92
C ALA A 66 8.86 -8.78 8.45
N ALA A 67 7.66 -8.30 8.77
CA ALA A 67 6.41 -8.92 8.34
C ALA A 67 6.19 -8.81 6.82
N ASP A 68 6.49 -7.68 6.18
CA ASP A 68 6.41 -7.52 4.71
C ASP A 68 7.37 -8.46 4.00
N VAL A 69 8.63 -8.53 4.46
CA VAL A 69 9.64 -9.44 3.92
C VAL A 69 9.25 -10.89 4.11
N PHE A 70 8.74 -11.26 5.29
CA PHE A 70 8.26 -12.61 5.55
C PHE A 70 7.11 -12.98 4.61
N ALA A 71 6.11 -12.10 4.46
CA ALA A 71 4.99 -12.32 3.55
C ALA A 71 5.43 -12.47 2.09
N LEU A 72 6.34 -11.60 1.64
CA LEU A 72 6.92 -11.68 0.30
C LEU A 72 7.75 -12.95 0.10
N TRP A 73 8.53 -13.34 1.10
CA TRP A 73 9.31 -14.57 1.06
C TRP A 73 8.41 -15.80 0.93
N VAL A 74 7.33 -15.90 1.70
CA VAL A 74 6.34 -16.98 1.59
C VAL A 74 5.71 -16.99 0.20
N ALA A 75 5.28 -15.83 -0.31
CA ALA A 75 4.65 -15.73 -1.62
C ALA A 75 5.61 -16.13 -2.76
N VAL A 76 6.84 -15.65 -2.73
CA VAL A 76 7.85 -15.98 -3.75
C VAL A 76 8.28 -17.45 -3.65
N ARG A 77 8.43 -18.01 -2.45
CA ARG A 77 8.73 -19.43 -2.26
C ARG A 77 7.60 -20.34 -2.74
N ALA A 78 6.36 -19.93 -2.56
CA ALA A 78 5.21 -20.64 -3.10
C ALA A 78 5.18 -20.54 -4.62
N ALA A 79 5.40 -19.35 -5.17
CA ALA A 79 5.28 -19.09 -6.60
C ALA A 79 6.46 -19.63 -7.43
N LEU A 80 7.65 -19.75 -6.83
CA LEU A 80 8.89 -20.16 -7.49
C LEU A 80 9.56 -21.30 -6.69
N PRO A 81 8.95 -22.49 -6.60
CA PRO A 81 9.42 -23.57 -5.72
C PRO A 81 10.82 -24.08 -6.08
N ALA A 82 11.21 -24.00 -7.35
CA ALA A 82 12.53 -24.40 -7.84
C ALA A 82 13.65 -23.41 -7.48
N THR A 83 13.33 -22.20 -6.98
CA THR A 83 14.34 -21.18 -6.65
C THR A 83 14.55 -21.09 -5.15
N PRO A 84 15.72 -21.52 -4.62
CA PRO A 84 16.00 -21.45 -3.18
C PRO A 84 16.30 -20.01 -2.76
N LEU A 85 15.26 -19.26 -2.42
CA LEU A 85 15.39 -17.92 -1.84
C LEU A 85 15.31 -17.93 -0.32
N SER A 86 16.28 -17.27 0.30
CA SER A 86 16.28 -16.99 1.74
C SER A 86 15.54 -15.68 2.05
N PRO A 87 14.98 -15.51 3.27
CA PRO A 87 14.39 -14.24 3.68
C PRO A 87 15.35 -13.05 3.58
N ARG A 88 16.65 -13.28 3.78
CA ARG A 88 17.70 -12.26 3.65
C ARG A 88 17.88 -11.79 2.21
N ALA A 89 17.75 -12.70 1.24
CA ALA A 89 17.79 -12.36 -0.18
C ALA A 89 16.57 -11.51 -0.56
N VAL A 90 15.38 -11.87 -0.06
CA VAL A 90 14.17 -11.08 -0.24
C VAL A 90 14.31 -9.70 0.40
N LEU A 91 14.81 -9.59 1.63
CA LEU A 91 15.09 -8.31 2.28
C LEU A 91 16.06 -7.45 1.47
N ALA A 92 17.16 -8.04 0.99
CA ALA A 92 18.17 -7.32 0.21
C ALA A 92 17.56 -6.74 -1.09
N ALA A 93 16.67 -7.47 -1.76
CA ALA A 93 15.96 -6.93 -2.93
C ALA A 93 14.84 -5.95 -2.53
N ARG A 94 14.14 -6.20 -1.43
CA ARG A 94 12.94 -5.45 -1.03
C ARG A 94 13.27 -4.10 -0.42
N ALA A 95 14.20 -4.03 0.52
CA ALA A 95 14.57 -2.79 1.20
C ALA A 95 14.85 -1.60 0.26
N PRO A 96 15.80 -1.67 -0.69
CA PRO A 96 16.08 -0.57 -1.63
C PRO A 96 14.88 -0.23 -2.53
N SER A 97 14.00 -1.19 -2.82
CA SER A 97 12.81 -0.94 -3.63
C SER A 97 11.76 -0.07 -2.94
N TYR A 98 11.84 0.13 -1.62
CA TYR A 98 10.98 1.11 -0.93
C TYR A 98 11.23 2.54 -1.42
N LEU A 99 12.43 2.90 -1.88
CA LEU A 99 12.68 4.22 -2.48
C LEU A 99 11.83 4.45 -3.73
N LEU A 100 11.70 3.43 -4.56
CA LEU A 100 10.86 3.48 -5.75
C LEU A 100 9.38 3.43 -5.39
N ALA A 101 9.02 2.69 -4.33
CA ALA A 101 7.65 2.60 -3.82
C ALA A 101 7.11 3.96 -3.34
N LEU A 102 7.98 4.86 -2.84
CA LEU A 102 7.60 6.23 -2.47
C LEU A 102 7.09 7.04 -3.65
N LEU A 103 7.65 6.81 -4.85
CA LEU A 103 7.21 7.48 -6.07
C LEU A 103 5.94 6.83 -6.61
N ASN A 104 5.93 5.50 -6.63
CA ASN A 104 4.84 4.71 -7.14
C ASN A 104 4.95 3.26 -6.66
N TYR A 105 3.87 2.67 -6.16
CA TYR A 105 3.85 1.27 -5.71
C TYR A 105 4.35 0.30 -6.80
N GLY A 106 3.92 0.49 -8.04
CA GLY A 106 4.36 -0.30 -9.20
C GLY A 106 5.85 -0.15 -9.52
N ALA A 107 6.42 1.04 -9.31
CA ALA A 107 7.87 1.24 -9.42
C ALA A 107 8.62 0.47 -8.31
N GLY A 108 8.08 0.45 -7.09
CA GLY A 108 8.59 -0.38 -6.00
C GLY A 108 8.54 -1.88 -6.32
N ALA A 109 7.41 -2.38 -6.80
CA ALA A 109 7.26 -3.76 -7.24
C ALA A 109 8.25 -4.11 -8.37
N GLY A 110 8.37 -3.25 -9.38
CA GLY A 110 9.31 -3.42 -10.49
C GLY A 110 10.77 -3.41 -10.04
N GLY A 111 11.14 -2.53 -9.10
CA GLY A 111 12.47 -2.49 -8.50
C GLY A 111 12.84 -3.78 -7.78
N PHE A 112 11.90 -4.33 -7.01
CA PHE A 112 12.07 -5.63 -6.36
C PHE A 112 12.28 -6.76 -7.39
N VAL A 113 11.44 -6.85 -8.42
CA VAL A 113 11.58 -7.84 -9.50
C VAL A 113 12.91 -7.69 -10.24
N TYR A 114 13.32 -6.45 -10.54
CA TYR A 114 14.59 -6.17 -11.19
C TYR A 114 15.78 -6.68 -10.36
N LEU A 115 15.77 -6.45 -9.04
CA LEU A 115 16.82 -6.91 -8.15
C LEU A 115 16.83 -8.42 -7.98
N LEU A 116 15.66 -9.08 -7.97
CA LEU A 116 15.58 -10.55 -8.01
C LEU A 116 16.19 -11.12 -9.29
N ARG A 117 15.88 -10.53 -10.45
CA ARG A 117 16.52 -10.91 -11.71
C ARG A 117 18.03 -10.74 -11.66
N ARG A 118 18.50 -9.57 -11.24
CA ARG A 118 19.93 -9.22 -11.25
C ARG A 118 20.75 -10.08 -10.29
N ARG A 119 20.21 -10.44 -9.12
CA ARG A 119 20.97 -11.17 -8.08
C ARG A 119 20.72 -12.67 -8.03
N HIS A 120 19.57 -13.12 -8.51
CA HIS A 120 19.13 -14.52 -8.40
C HIS A 120 18.73 -15.13 -9.75
N GLY A 121 18.88 -14.41 -10.86
CA GLY A 121 18.59 -14.92 -12.20
C GLY A 121 17.11 -15.17 -12.47
N ILE A 122 16.21 -14.73 -11.58
CA ILE A 122 14.77 -14.97 -11.73
C ILE A 122 14.26 -14.22 -12.96
N PRO A 123 13.58 -14.90 -13.91
CA PRO A 123 12.97 -14.24 -15.06
C PRO A 123 11.99 -13.15 -14.62
N VAL A 124 11.98 -12.02 -15.32
CA VAL A 124 11.16 -10.85 -14.95
C VAL A 124 9.68 -11.22 -14.84
N VAL A 125 9.18 -11.99 -15.80
CA VAL A 125 7.78 -12.42 -15.85
C VAL A 125 7.41 -13.28 -14.64
N ASP A 126 8.30 -14.19 -14.23
CA ASP A 126 8.09 -15.04 -13.05
C ASP A 126 8.08 -14.20 -11.77
N GLY A 127 8.98 -13.21 -11.68
CA GLY A 127 8.99 -12.24 -10.59
C GLY A 127 7.72 -11.39 -10.53
N ILE A 128 7.18 -10.95 -11.67
CA ILE A 128 5.90 -10.22 -11.72
C ILE A 128 4.76 -11.09 -11.22
N GLY A 129 4.69 -12.36 -11.66
CA GLY A 129 3.66 -13.30 -11.18
C GLY A 129 3.72 -13.54 -9.68
N ALA A 130 4.92 -13.72 -9.12
CA ALA A 130 5.13 -13.89 -7.68
C ALA A 130 4.74 -12.64 -6.87
N VAL A 131 5.08 -11.44 -7.36
CA VAL A 131 4.66 -10.19 -6.74
C VAL A 131 3.15 -9.96 -6.89
N GLY A 132 2.57 -10.37 -8.02
CA GLY A 132 1.13 -10.37 -8.26
C GLY A 132 0.39 -11.22 -7.23
N LEU A 133 0.88 -12.43 -6.95
CA LEU A 133 0.36 -13.28 -5.87
C LEU A 133 0.42 -12.57 -4.52
N ALA A 134 1.58 -12.00 -4.17
CA ALA A 134 1.77 -11.31 -2.89
C ALA A 134 0.87 -10.06 -2.75
N THR A 135 0.57 -9.39 -3.86
CA THR A 135 -0.29 -8.20 -3.92
C THR A 135 -1.76 -8.59 -3.85
N GLY A 136 -2.20 -9.60 -4.58
CA GLY A 136 -3.56 -10.13 -4.50
C GLY A 136 -3.88 -10.65 -3.10
N ALA A 137 -2.96 -11.39 -2.48
CA ALA A 137 -3.05 -11.81 -1.09
C ALA A 137 -3.22 -10.63 -0.12
N PHE A 138 -2.44 -9.55 -0.30
CA PHE A 138 -2.56 -8.34 0.52
C PHE A 138 -3.93 -7.66 0.37
N LEU A 139 -4.41 -7.51 -0.87
CA LEU A 139 -5.71 -6.90 -1.15
C LEU A 139 -6.87 -7.71 -0.57
N LEU A 140 -6.83 -9.04 -0.65
CA LEU A 140 -7.85 -9.91 -0.07
C LEU A 140 -7.90 -9.79 1.46
N VAL A 141 -6.73 -9.81 2.12
CA VAL A 141 -6.65 -9.66 3.59
C VAL A 141 -7.16 -8.28 4.04
N LEU A 142 -6.90 -7.22 3.27
CA LEU A 142 -7.44 -5.89 3.56
C LEU A 142 -8.94 -5.76 3.28
N ALA A 143 -9.45 -6.39 2.21
CA ALA A 143 -10.85 -6.30 1.81
C ALA A 143 -11.79 -7.05 2.76
N ALA A 144 -11.33 -8.13 3.39
CA ALA A 144 -12.13 -8.94 4.31
C ALA A 144 -12.76 -8.13 5.46
N PRO A 145 -12.00 -7.39 6.30
CA PRO A 145 -12.60 -6.58 7.36
C PRO A 145 -13.50 -5.44 6.86
N VAL A 146 -13.22 -4.88 5.67
CA VAL A 146 -14.12 -3.88 5.05
C VAL A 146 -15.46 -4.51 4.67
N GLY A 147 -15.44 -5.70 4.06
CA GLY A 147 -16.68 -6.42 3.72
C GLY A 147 -17.54 -6.71 4.94
N ILE A 148 -16.91 -7.14 6.05
CA ILE A 148 -17.59 -7.35 7.33
C ILE A 148 -18.16 -6.02 7.86
N GLY A 149 -17.37 -4.94 7.83
CA GLY A 149 -17.79 -3.61 8.27
C GLY A 149 -18.95 -3.03 7.45
N LEU A 150 -18.97 -3.25 6.14
CA LEU A 150 -20.08 -2.87 5.25
C LEU A 150 -21.34 -3.67 5.55
N ALA A 151 -21.22 -4.99 5.72
CA ALA A 151 -22.36 -5.86 6.04
C ALA A 151 -22.96 -5.56 7.42
N GLY A 152 -22.13 -5.12 8.38
CA GLY A 152 -22.53 -4.74 9.73
C GLY A 152 -22.90 -3.26 9.90
N GLY A 153 -22.85 -2.43 8.85
CA GLY A 153 -23.18 -0.99 8.92
C GLY A 153 -22.15 -0.12 9.66
N ALA A 154 -20.97 -0.65 9.99
CA ALA A 154 -19.90 0.07 10.69
C ALA A 154 -19.08 0.99 9.77
N VAL A 155 -19.20 0.82 8.45
CA VAL A 155 -18.56 1.66 7.44
C VAL A 155 -19.64 2.43 6.68
N PRO A 156 -19.55 3.77 6.57
CA PRO A 156 -20.48 4.54 5.76
C PRO A 156 -20.55 4.00 4.33
N GLU A 157 -21.77 3.90 3.79
CA GLU A 157 -21.98 3.40 2.44
C GLU A 157 -21.51 4.45 1.42
N ALA A 158 -20.24 4.38 1.05
CA ALA A 158 -19.66 5.22 0.01
C ALA A 158 -19.96 4.64 -1.39
N ALA A 159 -20.30 5.51 -2.34
CA ALA A 159 -20.50 5.12 -3.73
C ALA A 159 -19.26 4.39 -4.27
N GLY A 160 -19.44 3.13 -4.70
CA GLY A 160 -18.36 2.32 -5.28
C GLY A 160 -17.57 1.45 -4.29
N LEU A 161 -17.57 1.72 -2.98
CA LEU A 161 -16.78 0.92 -2.02
C LEU A 161 -17.26 -0.53 -1.95
N ARG A 162 -18.58 -0.75 -1.90
CA ARG A 162 -19.18 -2.10 -1.99
C ARG A 162 -18.76 -2.83 -3.27
N TRP A 163 -18.71 -2.12 -4.39
CA TRP A 163 -18.36 -2.69 -5.68
C TRP A 163 -16.87 -3.04 -5.75
N LEU A 164 -16.02 -2.20 -5.17
CA LEU A 164 -14.59 -2.48 -5.04
C LEU A 164 -14.33 -3.74 -4.19
N VAL A 165 -14.95 -3.83 -3.01
CA VAL A 165 -14.80 -4.99 -2.12
C VAL A 165 -15.38 -6.25 -2.78
N ALA A 166 -16.55 -6.16 -3.40
CA ALA A 166 -17.15 -7.26 -4.15
C ALA A 166 -16.27 -7.70 -5.33
N ALA A 167 -15.66 -6.77 -6.06
CA ALA A 167 -14.75 -7.08 -7.16
C ALA A 167 -13.47 -7.78 -6.67
N ILE A 168 -12.88 -7.34 -5.55
CA ILE A 168 -11.72 -8.00 -4.94
C ILE A 168 -12.10 -9.42 -4.48
N GLY A 169 -13.24 -9.57 -3.80
CA GLY A 169 -13.74 -10.86 -3.34
C GLY A 169 -14.05 -11.82 -4.50
N ALA A 170 -14.77 -11.35 -5.52
CA ALA A 170 -15.09 -12.12 -6.72
C ALA A 170 -13.82 -12.49 -7.50
N GLY A 171 -12.87 -11.56 -7.65
CA GLY A 171 -11.58 -11.83 -8.28
C GLY A 171 -10.78 -12.90 -7.52
N GLY A 172 -10.79 -12.86 -6.18
CA GLY A 172 -10.20 -13.91 -5.35
C GLY A 172 -10.88 -15.27 -5.51
N ALA A 173 -12.22 -15.31 -5.55
CA ALA A 173 -12.98 -16.54 -5.77
C ALA A 173 -12.73 -17.14 -7.16
N ILE A 174 -12.74 -16.31 -8.21
CA ILE A 174 -12.42 -16.71 -9.59
C ILE A 174 -10.99 -17.25 -9.65
N ALA A 175 -10.02 -16.58 -9.01
CA ALA A 175 -8.65 -17.06 -8.93
C ALA A 175 -8.57 -18.41 -8.21
N ALA A 176 -9.28 -18.60 -7.10
CA ALA A 176 -9.31 -19.87 -6.38
C ALA A 176 -9.89 -21.02 -7.23
N VAL A 177 -10.99 -20.77 -7.95
CA VAL A 177 -11.59 -21.75 -8.88
C VAL A 177 -10.61 -22.08 -10.01
N ALA A 178 -9.99 -21.05 -10.62
CA ALA A 178 -9.00 -21.25 -11.67
C ALA A 178 -7.81 -22.08 -11.17
N LEU A 179 -7.28 -21.78 -9.99
CA LEU A 179 -6.18 -22.53 -9.36
C LEU A 179 -6.58 -23.96 -8.99
N TRP A 180 -7.84 -24.21 -8.65
CA TRP A 180 -8.35 -25.55 -8.37
C TRP A 180 -8.52 -26.38 -9.65
N TRP A 181 -9.12 -25.82 -10.69
CA TRP A 181 -9.38 -26.51 -11.96
C TRP A 181 -8.15 -26.59 -12.88
N ARG A 182 -7.16 -25.72 -12.69
CA ARG A 182 -5.90 -25.66 -13.43
C ARG A 182 -6.07 -25.76 -14.96
N PRO A 183 -6.85 -24.88 -15.60
CA PRO A 183 -7.01 -24.91 -17.04
C PRO A 183 -5.67 -24.68 -17.76
N ALA A 184 -5.27 -25.62 -18.62
CA ALA A 184 -3.94 -25.63 -19.27
C ALA A 184 -3.62 -24.30 -19.98
N TRP A 185 -4.58 -23.74 -20.73
CA TRP A 185 -4.43 -22.48 -21.46
C TRP A 185 -4.10 -21.27 -20.58
N LEU A 186 -4.41 -21.33 -19.28
CA LEU A 186 -4.13 -20.29 -18.29
C LEU A 186 -2.88 -20.63 -17.48
N ALA A 187 -2.69 -21.91 -17.14
CA ALA A 187 -1.53 -22.41 -16.41
C ALA A 187 -0.21 -22.23 -17.20
N ASP A 188 -0.27 -22.36 -18.52
CA ASP A 188 0.90 -22.20 -19.41
C ASP A 188 1.24 -20.74 -19.70
N ARG A 189 0.40 -19.78 -19.27
CA ARG A 189 0.70 -18.36 -19.43
C ARG A 189 1.81 -17.97 -18.48
N ALA A 190 2.94 -17.54 -19.03
CA ALA A 190 4.14 -17.27 -18.27
C ALA A 190 3.93 -16.31 -17.07
N LEU A 191 3.03 -15.31 -17.20
CA LEU A 191 2.68 -14.39 -16.11
C LEU A 191 1.92 -15.06 -14.95
N LEU A 192 1.09 -16.05 -15.25
CA LEU A 192 0.20 -16.71 -14.29
C LEU A 192 0.77 -18.02 -13.78
N ARG A 193 1.70 -18.63 -14.52
CA ARG A 193 2.42 -19.85 -14.13
C ARG A 193 2.90 -19.81 -12.67
N PRO A 194 3.54 -18.73 -12.16
CA PRO A 194 3.93 -18.68 -10.75
C PRO A 194 2.75 -18.77 -9.77
N MET A 195 1.56 -18.27 -10.13
CA MET A 195 0.36 -18.41 -9.29
C MET A 195 -0.16 -19.85 -9.31
N PHE A 196 -0.10 -20.53 -10.45
CA PHE A 196 -0.46 -21.94 -10.58
C PHE A 196 0.53 -22.89 -9.89
N ASP A 197 1.82 -22.56 -9.91
CA ASP A 197 2.87 -23.29 -9.20
C ASP A 197 2.71 -23.18 -7.68
N ALA A 198 2.28 -22.01 -7.19
CA ALA A 198 1.87 -21.83 -5.80
C ALA A 198 0.63 -22.67 -5.46
N GLY A 199 -0.30 -22.79 -6.40
CA GLY A 199 -1.59 -23.45 -6.21
C GLY A 199 -2.45 -22.80 -5.12
N LEU A 200 -3.54 -23.48 -4.75
CA LEU A 200 -4.48 -22.97 -3.75
C LEU A 200 -3.82 -22.85 -2.36
N LEU A 201 -3.06 -23.88 -1.96
CA LEU A 201 -2.41 -23.91 -0.65
C LEU A 201 -1.28 -22.87 -0.53
N GLY A 202 -0.47 -22.68 -1.58
CA GLY A 202 0.55 -21.63 -1.60
C GLY A 202 -0.07 -20.23 -1.58
N THR A 203 -1.18 -20.04 -2.28
CA THR A 203 -1.94 -18.78 -2.26
C THR A 203 -2.54 -18.52 -0.87
N ALA A 204 -3.15 -19.52 -0.23
CA ALA A 204 -3.68 -19.40 1.12
C ALA A 204 -2.57 -19.11 2.15
N ARG A 205 -1.40 -19.75 2.02
CA ARG A 205 -0.22 -19.45 2.85
C ARG A 205 0.29 -18.03 2.64
N ALA A 206 0.32 -17.54 1.39
CA ALA A 206 0.71 -16.17 1.09
C ALA A 206 -0.27 -15.15 1.70
N ALA A 207 -1.57 -15.43 1.67
CA ALA A 207 -2.60 -14.63 2.35
C ALA A 207 -2.42 -14.67 3.88
N ALA A 208 -2.26 -15.85 4.47
CA ALA A 208 -2.02 -15.97 5.91
C ALA A 208 -0.74 -15.22 6.35
N ALA A 209 0.33 -15.29 5.56
CA ALA A 209 1.57 -14.59 5.84
C ALA A 209 1.45 -13.06 5.76
N ARG A 210 0.42 -12.52 5.10
CA ARG A 210 0.11 -11.08 5.08
C ARG A 210 -0.60 -10.59 6.34
N VAL A 211 -1.24 -11.47 7.10
CA VAL A 211 -2.03 -11.10 8.29
C VAL A 211 -1.18 -10.35 9.33
N PRO A 212 0.05 -10.78 9.71
CA PRO A 212 0.86 -10.04 10.67
C PRO A 212 1.21 -8.62 10.20
N TYR A 213 1.50 -8.46 8.91
CA TYR A 213 1.79 -7.14 8.34
C TYR A 213 0.58 -6.22 8.38
N VAL A 214 -0.59 -6.71 7.95
CA VAL A 214 -1.84 -5.94 7.96
C VAL A 214 -2.27 -5.62 9.39
N ALA A 215 -2.21 -6.59 10.31
CA ALA A 215 -2.55 -6.38 11.71
C ALA A 215 -1.62 -5.34 12.36
N GLY A 216 -0.30 -5.44 12.12
CA GLY A 216 0.66 -4.45 12.61
C GLY A 216 0.42 -3.05 12.03
N LEU A 217 0.05 -2.97 10.75
CA LEU A 217 -0.27 -1.70 10.08
C LEU A 217 -1.52 -1.05 10.69
N LEU A 218 -2.56 -1.85 10.95
CA LEU A 218 -3.80 -1.40 11.60
C LEU A 218 -3.56 -0.97 13.05
N ALA A 219 -2.81 -1.77 13.81
CA ALA A 219 -2.45 -1.45 15.20
C ALA A 219 -1.63 -0.16 15.29
N LEU A 220 -0.67 0.03 14.38
CA LEU A 220 0.13 1.25 14.29
C LEU A 220 -0.76 2.49 14.08
N HIS A 221 -1.66 2.45 13.09
CA HIS A 221 -2.50 3.61 12.77
C HIS A 221 -3.54 3.86 13.86
N TRP A 222 -4.09 2.80 14.48
CA TRP A 222 -4.95 2.94 15.65
C TRP A 222 -4.23 3.59 16.83
N ALA A 223 -2.99 3.20 17.11
CA ALA A 223 -2.17 3.83 18.15
C ALA A 223 -1.82 5.29 17.80
N ALA A 224 -1.48 5.56 16.53
CA ALA A 224 -1.17 6.90 16.06
C ALA A 224 -2.37 7.84 16.18
N LEU A 225 -3.60 7.38 15.84
CA LEU A 225 -4.82 8.16 16.03
C LEU A 225 -5.00 8.63 17.49
N ARG A 226 -4.69 7.77 18.45
CA ARG A 226 -4.77 8.11 19.89
C ARG A 226 -3.80 9.20 20.30
N LEU A 227 -2.63 9.30 19.66
CA LEU A 227 -1.69 10.40 19.91
C LEU A 227 -2.30 11.75 19.53
N PHE A 228 -3.13 11.80 18.49
CA PHE A 228 -3.86 13.01 18.06
C PHE A 228 -5.19 13.20 18.81
N GLY A 229 -5.45 12.40 19.85
CA GLY A 229 -6.69 12.45 20.61
C GLY A 229 -7.91 11.86 19.88
N VAL A 230 -7.73 11.28 18.69
CA VAL A 230 -8.82 10.63 17.92
C VAL A 230 -9.10 9.25 18.54
N ARG A 231 -10.23 9.13 19.24
CA ARG A 231 -10.55 7.95 20.07
C ARG A 231 -11.50 7.02 19.35
N VAL A 232 -10.92 6.16 18.50
CA VAL A 232 -11.66 5.11 17.79
C VAL A 232 -11.61 3.81 18.59
N ALA A 233 -12.76 3.16 18.81
CA ALA A 233 -12.79 1.81 19.35
C ALA A 233 -12.13 0.83 18.37
N TRP A 234 -11.53 -0.26 18.87
CA TRP A 234 -10.81 -1.20 18.01
C TRP A 234 -11.69 -1.81 16.89
N PRO A 235 -12.95 -2.22 17.14
CA PRO A 235 -13.83 -2.73 16.08
C PRO A 235 -14.08 -1.70 14.97
N ASP A 236 -14.33 -0.45 15.35
CA ASP A 236 -14.54 0.67 14.42
C ASP A 236 -13.29 0.95 13.57
N ALA A 237 -12.11 0.88 14.19
CA ALA A 237 -10.83 1.03 13.51
C ALA A 237 -10.56 -0.13 12.54
N LEU A 238 -10.87 -1.37 12.94
CA LEU A 238 -10.77 -2.55 12.07
C LEU A 238 -11.68 -2.46 10.85
N ALA A 239 -12.85 -1.83 10.97
CA ALA A 239 -13.76 -1.65 9.84
C ALA A 239 -13.30 -0.52 8.90
N ARG A 240 -12.84 0.61 9.46
CA ARG A 240 -12.59 1.86 8.72
C ARG A 240 -11.15 2.02 8.21
N LEU A 241 -10.13 1.65 8.99
CA LEU A 241 -8.73 1.82 8.57
C LEU A 241 -8.36 1.02 7.31
N PRO A 242 -8.81 -0.23 7.12
CA PRO A 242 -8.51 -0.95 5.88
C PRO A 242 -9.09 -0.28 4.63
N VAL A 243 -10.19 0.48 4.75
CA VAL A 243 -10.73 1.28 3.63
C VAL A 243 -9.70 2.30 3.16
N ILE A 244 -9.06 3.01 4.10
CA ILE A 244 -8.02 4.00 3.80
C ILE A 244 -6.85 3.33 3.07
N PHE A 245 -6.41 2.15 3.52
CA PHE A 245 -5.32 1.41 2.86
C PHE A 245 -5.69 0.83 1.51
N LEU A 246 -6.93 0.36 1.32
CA LEU A 246 -7.42 -0.07 0.01
C LEU A 246 -7.44 1.10 -0.97
N LEU A 247 -7.91 2.27 -0.55
CA LEU A 247 -7.90 3.48 -1.38
C LEU A 247 -6.47 3.94 -1.70
N ALA A 248 -5.53 3.80 -0.75
CA ALA A 248 -4.11 4.06 -0.98
C ALA A 248 -3.49 3.12 -2.03
N ALA A 249 -4.01 1.89 -2.16
CA ALA A 249 -3.54 0.91 -3.12
C ALA A 249 -4.08 1.15 -4.54
N VAL A 250 -5.14 1.95 -4.71
CA VAL A 250 -5.66 2.31 -6.04
C VAL A 250 -4.70 3.33 -6.68
N PRO A 251 -4.23 3.11 -7.92
CA PRO A 251 -3.25 3.97 -8.58
C PRO A 251 -3.87 5.29 -9.12
N ILE A 252 -4.62 5.99 -8.28
CA ILE A 252 -5.23 7.30 -8.58
C ILE A 252 -4.19 8.41 -8.31
N SER A 253 -3.50 8.30 -7.18
CA SER A 253 -2.50 9.27 -6.73
C SER A 253 -1.21 8.58 -6.24
N PRO A 254 -0.03 9.21 -6.45
CA PRO A 254 1.22 8.73 -5.89
C PRO A 254 1.12 8.58 -4.38
N ALA A 255 1.47 7.39 -3.86
CA ALA A 255 1.40 7.04 -2.44
C ALA A 255 0.04 7.29 -1.77
N GLY A 256 -1.07 7.36 -2.53
CA GLY A 256 -2.40 7.67 -2.00
C GLY A 256 -2.57 9.11 -1.54
N LEU A 257 -1.66 10.03 -1.90
CA LEU A 257 -1.75 11.43 -1.52
C LEU A 257 -3.07 12.05 -1.99
N GLY A 258 -3.68 12.88 -1.14
CA GLY A 258 -5.01 13.45 -1.30
C GLY A 258 -6.13 12.46 -0.96
N THR A 259 -6.15 11.28 -1.58
CA THR A 259 -7.24 10.31 -1.41
C THR A 259 -7.28 9.70 -0.02
N THR A 260 -6.13 9.37 0.57
CA THR A 260 -6.06 8.84 1.93
C THR A 260 -6.39 9.91 2.96
N GLN A 261 -6.04 11.17 2.72
CA GLN A 261 -6.42 12.30 3.57
C GLN A 261 -7.94 12.53 3.54
N ALA A 262 -8.54 12.57 2.35
CA ALA A 262 -9.99 12.68 2.18
C ALA A 262 -10.72 11.53 2.91
N ALA A 263 -10.29 10.29 2.66
CA ALA A 263 -10.88 9.10 3.27
C ALA A 263 -10.72 9.11 4.79
N SER A 264 -9.55 9.55 5.30
CA SER A 264 -9.32 9.68 6.75
C SER A 264 -10.35 10.63 7.37
N VAL A 265 -10.53 11.83 6.79
CA VAL A 265 -11.50 12.81 7.30
C VAL A 265 -12.91 12.25 7.29
N VAL A 266 -13.37 11.68 6.17
CA VAL A 266 -14.73 11.12 6.04
C VAL A 266 -14.98 9.99 7.05
N LEU A 267 -14.00 9.11 7.25
CA LEU A 267 -14.18 7.91 8.07
C LEU A 267 -13.91 8.14 9.55
N LEU A 268 -13.08 9.12 9.92
CA LEU A 268 -12.53 9.22 11.27
C LEU A 268 -12.86 10.54 11.98
N ALA A 269 -13.33 11.57 11.29
CA ALA A 269 -13.62 12.87 11.91
C ALA A 269 -14.69 12.78 13.02
N GLU A 270 -15.61 11.82 12.94
CA GLU A 270 -16.61 11.60 13.99
C GLU A 270 -15.99 11.25 15.36
N PHE A 271 -14.77 10.68 15.37
CA PHE A 271 -14.06 10.26 16.59
C PHE A 271 -13.04 11.28 17.09
N ALA A 272 -12.86 12.38 16.37
CA ALA A 272 -11.86 13.39 16.69
C ALA A 272 -12.35 14.38 17.74
N PRO A 273 -11.45 14.96 18.54
CA PRO A 273 -11.80 16.01 19.49
C PRO A 273 -12.17 17.29 18.74
N GLY A 274 -13.13 18.04 19.27
CA GLY A 274 -13.52 19.36 18.73
C GLY A 274 -15.03 19.60 18.77
N ALA A 275 -15.40 20.83 19.15
CA ALA A 275 -16.81 21.24 19.21
C ALA A 275 -17.45 21.33 17.83
N THR A 276 -16.71 21.79 16.82
CA THR A 276 -17.19 21.95 15.44
C THR A 276 -16.74 20.79 14.55
N ALA A 277 -17.49 20.55 13.47
CA ALA A 277 -17.11 19.57 12.45
C ALA A 277 -15.75 19.89 11.82
N ASP A 278 -15.47 21.18 11.58
CA ASP A 278 -14.22 21.63 10.99
C ASP A 278 -13.01 21.37 11.90
N ALA A 279 -13.13 21.60 13.22
CA ALA A 279 -12.05 21.31 14.16
C ALA A 279 -11.72 19.81 14.23
N ARG A 280 -12.76 18.96 14.17
CA ARG A 280 -12.60 17.50 14.10
C ARG A 280 -11.92 17.06 12.81
N ALA A 281 -12.38 17.57 11.68
CA ALA A 281 -11.78 17.30 10.36
C ALA A 281 -10.31 17.77 10.30
N ALA A 282 -10.00 18.95 10.84
CA ALA A 282 -8.65 19.49 10.95
C ALA A 282 -7.71 18.57 11.72
N THR A 283 -8.16 18.03 12.86
CA THR A 283 -7.36 17.11 13.69
C THR A 283 -7.04 15.81 12.93
N VAL A 284 -8.03 15.23 12.24
CA VAL A 284 -7.82 14.02 11.44
C VAL A 284 -6.93 14.28 10.23
N LEU A 285 -7.08 15.43 9.58
CA LEU A 285 -6.23 15.83 8.46
C LEU A 285 -4.78 16.02 8.92
N ALA A 286 -4.56 16.67 10.07
CA ALA A 286 -3.24 16.82 10.68
C ALA A 286 -2.60 15.47 11.02
N TYR A 287 -3.37 14.53 11.58
CA TYR A 287 -2.95 13.14 11.77
C TYR A 287 -2.50 12.48 10.46
N SER A 288 -3.35 12.53 9.43
CA SER A 288 -3.10 11.87 8.15
C SER A 288 -1.87 12.45 7.43
N LEU A 289 -1.70 13.77 7.46
CA LEU A 289 -0.53 14.44 6.89
C LEU A 289 0.75 14.11 7.66
N SER A 290 0.70 14.17 8.99
CA SER A 290 1.87 13.90 9.84
C SER A 290 2.34 12.45 9.70
N THR A 291 1.41 11.49 9.73
CA THR A 291 1.72 10.07 9.52
C THR A 291 2.28 9.81 8.13
N GLN A 292 1.75 10.46 7.09
CA GLN A 292 2.26 10.35 5.73
C GLN A 292 3.71 10.84 5.63
N VAL A 293 4.01 12.04 6.16
CA VAL A 293 5.35 12.64 6.10
C VAL A 293 6.36 11.80 6.90
N VAL A 294 6.04 11.45 8.14
CA VAL A 294 6.91 10.61 8.99
C VAL A 294 7.11 9.23 8.36
N GLY A 295 6.04 8.63 7.85
CA GLY A 295 6.09 7.35 7.15
C GLY A 295 7.01 7.39 5.93
N MET A 296 6.85 8.39 5.06
CA MET A 296 7.71 8.58 3.89
C MET A 296 9.19 8.72 4.28
N ALA A 297 9.50 9.48 5.33
CA ALA A 297 10.88 9.64 5.82
C ALA A 297 11.46 8.31 6.35
N LEU A 298 10.68 7.52 7.09
CA LEU A 298 11.12 6.23 7.61
C LEU A 298 11.30 5.20 6.48
N TRP A 299 10.36 5.11 5.54
CA TRP A 299 10.49 4.24 4.36
C TRP A 299 11.67 4.63 3.48
N ALA A 300 11.92 5.93 3.30
CA ALA A 300 13.12 6.43 2.62
C ALA A 300 14.39 5.98 3.34
N SER A 301 14.41 6.06 4.68
CA SER A 301 15.55 5.63 5.49
C SER A 301 15.83 4.14 5.35
N VAL A 302 14.80 3.28 5.42
CA VAL A 302 14.93 1.84 5.17
C VAL A 302 15.47 1.58 3.76
N GLY A 303 14.96 2.31 2.77
CA GLY A 303 15.39 2.23 1.38
C GLY A 303 16.87 2.59 1.17
N LEU A 304 17.31 3.72 1.75
CA LEU A 304 18.71 4.18 1.68
C LEU A 304 19.67 3.22 2.40
N LEU A 305 19.27 2.70 3.57
CA LEU A 305 20.06 1.69 4.28
C LEU A 305 20.16 0.40 3.47
N GLY A 306 19.06 -0.03 2.84
CA GLY A 306 19.03 -1.15 1.92
C GLY A 306 19.99 -0.96 0.74
N LEU A 307 19.96 0.23 0.11
CA LEU A 307 20.86 0.56 -1.01
C LEU A 307 22.34 0.53 -0.60
N ARG A 308 22.70 1.15 0.53
CA ARG A 308 24.07 1.10 1.07
C ARG A 308 24.53 -0.33 1.37
N ALA A 309 23.63 -1.19 1.84
CA ALA A 309 23.93 -2.60 2.07
C ALA A 309 24.09 -3.40 0.77
N LEU A 310 23.49 -2.94 -0.34
CA LEU A 310 23.71 -3.53 -1.67
C LEU A 310 25.12 -3.24 -2.18
N ASP A 311 25.57 -1.98 -2.08
CA ASP A 311 26.84 -1.50 -2.65
C ASP A 311 28.05 -2.13 -1.94
N ARG A 312 27.95 -2.41 -0.63
CA ARG A 312 29.02 -3.08 0.13
C ARG A 312 29.24 -4.55 -0.22
N ARG A 313 28.34 -5.16 -1.02
CA ARG A 313 28.37 -6.58 -1.37
C ARG A 313 28.67 -6.84 -2.85
N THR A 314 28.90 -5.78 -3.62
CA THR A 314 29.31 -5.81 -5.04
C THR A 314 30.75 -5.36 -5.15
#